data_AF-A0A967XR70-F1
#
_entry.id   AF-A0A967XR70-F1
#
_cell.length_a   1.000
_cell.length_b   1.000
_cell.length_c   1.000
_cell.angle_alpha   90.00
_cell.angle_beta   90.00
_cell.angle_gamma   90.00
#
_symmetry.space_group_name_H-M   'P 1'
#
loop_
_entity.id
_entity.type
_entity.pdbx_description
1 polymer ?
#
loop_
_entity_poly.entity_id
_entity_poly.type
_entity_poly.pdbx_seq_one_letter_code
_entity_poly.pdbx_strand_id
1 'polypeptide(L)'
;MNADHPGGAARLVDGSPLPRHVLEFMACDAAITPIIFDGAGTPIWVGRDHRTATIAQWKALIARDGGCVGCGADPSRCEAHHIVAWDLRGPTDITNLVLVCRRCHHDIHDRGMALVQTTTGWAIRARAGPIAA
;
A
#
# COMPACT_ATOMS: atom_id res chain seq x y z
N MET A 1 6.59 -1.25 -17.41
CA MET A 1 7.50 -0.11 -17.21
C MET A 1 8.16 0.14 -18.55
N ASN A 2 7.71 1.13 -19.33
CA ASN A 2 8.38 1.51 -20.58
C ASN A 2 9.44 2.57 -20.24
N ALA A 3 10.66 2.33 -20.70
CA ALA A 3 11.89 3.01 -20.31
C ALA A 3 12.13 4.38 -21.00
N ASP A 4 11.08 5.08 -21.42
CA ASP A 4 11.22 6.22 -22.35
C ASP A 4 10.62 7.54 -21.82
N HIS A 5 10.85 7.83 -20.53
CA HIS A 5 10.66 9.19 -20.02
C HIS A 5 12.01 9.92 -19.94
N PRO A 6 12.22 11.02 -20.69
CA PRO A 6 13.50 11.70 -20.71
C PRO A 6 13.72 12.46 -19.39
N GLY A 7 14.78 12.10 -18.65
CA GLY A 7 15.53 13.07 -17.85
C GLY A 7 15.37 13.10 -16.32
N GLY A 8 15.12 11.98 -15.64
CA GLY A 8 15.30 11.93 -14.18
C GLY A 8 16.79 11.81 -13.79
N ALA A 9 17.43 12.90 -13.34
CA ALA A 9 18.75 12.83 -12.71
C ALA A 9 18.61 12.58 -11.20
N ALA A 10 19.32 11.58 -10.66
CA ALA A 10 19.38 11.37 -9.22
C ALA A 10 20.08 12.55 -8.55
N ARG A 11 19.61 12.96 -7.36
CA ARG A 11 20.13 14.08 -6.59
C ARG A 11 20.23 13.71 -5.13
N LEU A 12 21.20 14.31 -4.43
CA LEU A 12 21.27 14.28 -2.97
C LEU A 12 20.19 15.17 -2.36
N VAL A 13 20.02 15.09 -1.04
CA VAL A 13 19.03 15.87 -0.29
C VAL A 13 19.21 17.39 -0.47
N ASP A 14 20.46 17.84 -0.68
CA ASP A 14 20.78 19.25 -0.95
C ASP A 14 20.54 19.68 -2.42
N GLY A 15 20.03 18.78 -3.26
CA GLY A 15 19.72 19.01 -4.67
C GLY A 15 20.92 18.87 -5.62
N SER A 16 22.12 18.61 -5.10
CA SER A 16 23.31 18.36 -5.92
C SER A 16 23.15 17.07 -6.74
N PRO A 17 23.65 17.03 -7.99
CA PRO A 17 23.48 15.86 -8.85
C PRO A 17 24.33 14.68 -8.34
N LEU A 18 23.72 13.49 -8.29
CA LEU A 18 24.41 12.25 -7.98
C LEU A 18 24.89 11.59 -9.29
N PRO A 19 26.20 11.40 -9.48
CA PRO A 19 26.72 10.74 -10.68
C PRO A 19 26.16 9.31 -10.80
N ARG A 20 25.85 8.91 -12.04
CA ARG A 20 25.25 7.60 -12.35
C ARG A 20 26.02 6.42 -11.74
N HIS A 21 27.34 6.39 -11.88
CA HIS A 21 28.17 5.29 -11.38
C HIS A 21 28.13 5.18 -9.85
N VAL A 22 27.96 6.30 -9.13
CA VAL A 22 27.81 6.31 -7.67
C VAL A 22 26.43 5.79 -7.29
N LEU A 23 25.38 6.20 -8.01
CA LEU A 23 24.03 5.67 -7.82
C LEU A 23 24.00 4.14 -8.03
N GLU A 24 24.63 3.65 -9.11
CA GLU A 24 24.71 2.22 -9.42
C GLU A 24 25.46 1.45 -8.33
N PHE A 25 26.59 1.99 -7.86
CA PHE A 25 27.34 1.41 -6.74
C PHE A 25 26.52 1.36 -5.44
N MET A 26 25.85 2.46 -5.07
CA MET A 26 25.00 2.52 -3.89
C MET A 26 23.81 1.55 -4.00
N ALA A 27 23.23 1.42 -5.19
CA ALA A 27 22.07 0.57 -5.44
C ALA A 27 22.36 -0.92 -5.25
N CYS A 28 23.62 -1.37 -5.33
CA CYS A 28 23.99 -2.78 -5.14
C CYS A 28 23.59 -3.31 -3.75
N ASP A 29 23.74 -2.48 -2.71
CA ASP A 29 23.49 -2.87 -1.31
C ASP A 29 22.46 -1.99 -0.59
N ALA A 30 21.81 -1.07 -1.31
CA ALA A 30 20.82 -0.17 -0.71
C ALA A 30 19.48 -0.88 -0.45
N ALA A 31 18.92 -0.60 0.72
CA ALA A 31 17.48 -0.73 0.92
C ALA A 31 16.78 0.46 0.24
N ILE A 32 16.07 0.21 -0.87
CA ILE A 32 15.39 1.24 -1.66
C ILE A 32 13.93 1.35 -1.20
N THR A 33 13.52 2.55 -0.76
CA THR A 33 12.11 2.90 -0.49
C THR A 33 11.57 3.74 -1.65
N PRO A 34 10.76 3.18 -2.57
CA PRO A 34 10.19 3.96 -3.64
C PRO A 34 9.06 4.86 -3.13
N ILE A 35 9.08 6.13 -3.53
CA ILE A 35 7.96 7.05 -3.38
C ILE A 35 7.41 7.33 -4.78
N ILE A 36 6.18 6.90 -5.04
CA ILE A 36 5.50 7.15 -6.31
C ILE A 36 4.46 8.22 -6.05
N PHE A 37 4.43 9.23 -6.91
CA PHE A 37 3.45 10.31 -6.85
C PHE A 37 2.38 10.11 -7.93
N ASP A 38 1.17 10.58 -7.66
CA ASP A 38 0.15 10.76 -8.70
C ASP A 38 0.51 11.93 -9.64
N GLY A 39 -0.33 12.18 -10.64
CA GLY A 39 -0.11 13.27 -11.61
C GLY A 39 -0.13 14.68 -11.00
N ALA A 40 -0.57 14.84 -9.75
CA ALA A 40 -0.55 16.11 -9.01
C ALA A 40 0.63 16.21 -8.02
N GLY A 41 1.51 15.20 -7.98
CA GLY A 41 2.65 15.19 -7.05
C GLY A 41 2.29 14.71 -5.64
N THR A 42 1.21 13.96 -5.45
CA THR A 42 0.83 13.39 -4.14
C THR A 42 1.32 11.96 -3.99
N PRO A 43 2.02 11.58 -2.89
CA PRO A 43 2.48 10.21 -2.70
C PRO A 43 1.35 9.17 -2.63
N ILE A 44 1.46 8.14 -3.47
CA ILE A 44 0.60 6.94 -3.51
C ILE A 44 1.34 5.66 -3.11
N TRP A 45 2.67 5.70 -3.09
CA TRP A 45 3.55 4.72 -2.42
C TRP A 45 4.44 5.49 -1.45
N VAL A 46 4.52 5.02 -0.21
CA VAL A 46 5.25 5.67 0.90
C VAL A 46 5.96 4.67 1.80
N GLY A 47 5.89 3.37 1.50
CA GLY A 47 6.50 2.32 2.31
C GLY A 47 6.01 2.39 3.76
N ARG A 48 6.94 2.60 4.69
CA ARG A 48 6.65 2.69 6.13
C ARG A 48 6.87 4.08 6.73
N ASP A 49 6.94 5.12 5.91
CA ASP A 49 7.09 6.49 6.41
C ASP A 49 5.79 7.00 7.07
N HIS A 50 4.66 6.43 6.68
CA HIS A 50 3.35 6.72 7.27
C HIS A 50 2.63 5.45 7.67
N ARG A 51 2.03 5.43 8.87
CA ARG A 51 1.19 4.31 9.32
C ARG A 51 -0.21 4.33 8.69
N THR A 52 -0.75 5.52 8.42
CA THR A 52 -2.11 5.70 7.90
C THR A 52 -2.06 6.07 6.43
N ALA A 53 -3.07 5.64 5.67
CA ALA A 53 -3.19 5.97 4.25
C ALA A 53 -3.18 7.49 4.04
N THR A 54 -2.49 7.96 3.00
CA THR A 54 -2.57 9.35 2.54
C THR A 54 -3.94 9.64 1.93
N ILE A 55 -4.29 10.92 1.74
CA ILE A 55 -5.55 11.29 1.07
C ILE A 55 -5.62 10.74 -0.36
N ALA A 56 -4.49 10.73 -1.09
CA ALA A 56 -4.44 10.17 -2.44
C ALA A 56 -4.67 8.66 -2.43
N GLN A 57 -4.03 7.94 -1.49
CA GLN A 57 -4.25 6.51 -1.31
C GLN A 57 -5.70 6.22 -0.93
N TRP A 58 -6.31 6.99 -0.03
CA TRP A 58 -7.72 6.86 0.33
C TRP A 58 -8.64 7.00 -0.88
N LYS A 59 -8.45 8.04 -1.72
CA LYS A 59 -9.23 8.22 -2.96
C LYS A 59 -9.05 7.06 -3.94
N ALA A 60 -7.81 6.57 -4.09
CA ALA A 60 -7.52 5.42 -4.93
C ALA A 60 -8.21 4.14 -4.41
N LEU A 61 -8.24 3.95 -3.09
CA LEU A 61 -8.96 2.84 -2.45
C LEU A 61 -10.46 2.92 -2.69
N ILE A 62 -11.09 4.11 -2.58
CA ILE A 62 -12.51 4.29 -2.92
C ILE A 62 -12.78 3.88 -4.36
N ALA A 63 -11.97 4.37 -5.30
CA ALA A 63 -12.16 4.07 -6.73
C ALA A 63 -11.96 2.58 -7.05
N ARG A 64 -11.00 1.92 -6.37
CA ARG A 64 -10.67 0.51 -6.60
C ARG A 64 -11.66 -0.45 -5.93
N ASP A 65 -11.97 -0.20 -4.66
CA ASP A 65 -12.74 -1.14 -3.82
C ASP A 65 -14.24 -0.84 -3.83
N GLY A 66 -14.65 0.40 -4.15
CA GLY A 66 -16.05 0.84 -4.18
C GLY A 66 -16.75 0.89 -2.81
N GLY A 67 -16.14 0.32 -1.78
CA GLY A 67 -16.69 0.15 -0.44
C GLY A 67 -15.97 -0.97 0.29
N CYS A 68 -16.54 -1.43 1.41
CA CYS A 68 -15.98 -2.55 2.17
C CYS A 68 -15.91 -3.82 1.31
N VAL A 69 -14.72 -4.39 1.12
CA VAL A 69 -14.51 -5.58 0.29
C VAL A 69 -15.16 -6.85 0.84
N GLY A 70 -15.60 -6.84 2.10
CA GLY A 70 -16.33 -7.94 2.74
C GLY A 70 -17.84 -7.88 2.58
N CYS A 71 -18.44 -6.68 2.64
CA CYS A 71 -19.89 -6.54 2.72
C CYS A 71 -20.50 -5.42 1.88
N GLY A 72 -19.70 -4.69 1.10
CA GLY A 72 -20.15 -3.60 0.24
C GLY A 72 -20.62 -2.34 0.99
N ALA A 73 -20.28 -2.17 2.28
CA ALA A 73 -20.62 -0.97 3.01
C ALA A 73 -19.98 0.27 2.36
N ASP A 74 -20.69 1.40 2.41
CA ASP A 74 -20.24 2.67 1.83
C ASP A 74 -18.83 3.06 2.32
N PRO A 75 -17.97 3.61 1.45
CA PRO A 75 -16.62 4.00 1.82
C PRO A 75 -16.52 4.96 3.02
N SER A 76 -17.52 5.81 3.25
CA SER A 76 -17.58 6.69 4.43
C SER A 76 -17.62 5.95 5.77
N ARG A 77 -17.98 4.66 5.74
CA ARG A 77 -18.00 3.77 6.90
C ARG A 77 -16.80 2.83 6.95
N CYS A 78 -15.84 3.02 6.05
CA CYS A 78 -14.67 2.18 5.92
C CYS A 78 -13.42 2.84 6.51
N GLU A 79 -12.40 2.02 6.69
CA GLU A 79 -11.03 2.38 6.97
C GLU A 79 -10.09 1.66 6.00
N ALA A 80 -8.88 2.20 5.82
CA ALA A 80 -7.84 1.57 5.05
C ALA A 80 -7.12 0.54 5.94
N HIS A 81 -7.33 -0.73 5.66
CA HIS A 81 -6.79 -1.86 6.41
C HIS A 81 -5.60 -2.48 5.70
N HIS A 82 -4.55 -2.78 6.46
CA HIS A 82 -3.36 -3.43 5.93
C HIS A 82 -3.58 -4.94 5.76
N ILE A 83 -3.29 -5.47 4.56
CA ILE A 83 -3.32 -6.91 4.28
C ILE A 83 -2.25 -7.63 5.11
N VAL A 84 -1.00 -7.18 4.98
CA VAL A 84 0.07 -7.49 5.93
C VAL A 84 0.06 -6.42 6.99
N ALA A 85 -0.25 -6.79 8.23
CA ALA A 85 -0.41 -5.85 9.33
C ALA A 85 0.84 -4.96 9.50
N TRP A 86 0.60 -3.70 9.90
CA TRP A 86 1.67 -2.73 10.18
C TRP A 86 2.70 -3.25 11.20
N ASP A 87 2.23 -3.92 12.26
CA ASP A 87 3.10 -4.46 13.31
C ASP A 87 3.92 -5.66 12.82
N LEU A 88 3.46 -6.35 11.77
CA LEU A 88 4.19 -7.40 11.05
C LEU A 88 5.02 -6.86 9.89
N ARG A 89 5.43 -5.60 9.97
CA ARG A 89 6.27 -4.91 8.97
C ARG A 89 5.62 -4.65 7.61
N GLY A 90 4.29 -4.75 7.47
CA GLY A 90 3.61 -4.39 6.23
C GLY A 90 3.70 -2.89 5.90
N PRO A 91 3.86 -2.51 4.61
CA PRO A 91 3.93 -1.11 4.20
C PRO A 91 2.53 -0.49 4.04
N THR A 92 2.45 0.83 4.11
CA THR A 92 1.25 1.62 3.77
C THR A 92 1.31 1.99 2.28
N ASP A 93 1.42 0.97 1.44
CA ASP A 93 1.38 1.13 -0.01
C ASP A 93 0.01 0.70 -0.54
N ILE A 94 -0.43 1.28 -1.67
CA ILE A 94 -1.79 1.03 -2.20
C ILE A 94 -2.08 -0.46 -2.43
N THR A 95 -1.05 -1.27 -2.72
CA THR A 95 -1.16 -2.72 -2.93
C THR A 95 -1.29 -3.52 -1.64
N ASN A 96 -0.92 -2.96 -0.49
CA ASN A 96 -1.05 -3.58 0.83
C ASN A 96 -2.22 -3.01 1.65
N LEU A 97 -3.02 -2.09 1.08
CA LEU A 97 -4.19 -1.50 1.73
C LEU A 97 -5.48 -1.95 1.05
N VAL A 98 -6.56 -2.11 1.81
CA VAL A 98 -7.93 -2.36 1.31
C VAL A 98 -8.98 -1.62 2.15
N LEU A 99 -10.16 -1.35 1.60
CA LEU A 99 -11.29 -0.85 2.39
C LEU A 99 -12.02 -1.95 3.15
N VAL A 100 -12.16 -1.76 4.46
CA VAL A 100 -13.04 -2.56 5.32
C VAL A 100 -13.87 -1.65 6.21
N CYS A 101 -15.11 -2.02 6.51
CA CYS A 101 -15.89 -1.34 7.53
C CYS A 101 -15.52 -1.85 8.93
N ARG A 102 -15.79 -1.06 9.96
CA ARG A 102 -15.47 -1.40 11.36
C ARG A 102 -15.90 -2.81 11.78
N ARG A 103 -17.08 -3.26 11.34
CA ARG A 103 -17.55 -4.64 11.62
C ARG A 103 -16.63 -5.67 10.99
N CYS A 104 -16.39 -5.55 9.68
CA CYS A 104 -15.53 -6.48 8.95
C CYS A 104 -14.06 -6.41 9.38
N HIS A 105 -13.59 -5.24 9.83
CA HIS A 105 -12.28 -5.08 10.43
C HIS A 105 -12.14 -5.92 11.71
N HIS A 106 -13.10 -5.84 12.64
CA HIS A 106 -13.11 -6.70 13.82
C HIS A 106 -13.26 -8.18 13.45
N ASP A 107 -14.06 -8.52 12.43
CA ASP A 107 -14.19 -9.91 11.98
C ASP A 107 -12.82 -10.49 11.52
N ILE A 108 -11.97 -9.67 10.87
CA ILE A 108 -10.60 -10.05 10.47
C ILE A 108 -9.70 -10.28 11.69
N HIS A 109 -9.74 -9.38 12.68
CA HIS A 109 -8.86 -9.47 13.85
C HIS A 109 -9.31 -10.52 14.87
N ASP A 110 -10.62 -10.63 15.11
CA ASP A 110 -11.15 -11.30 16.30
C ASP A 110 -11.93 -12.59 15.97
N ARG A 111 -12.32 -12.80 14.70
CA ARG A 111 -13.22 -13.90 14.32
C ARG A 111 -12.63 -14.88 13.31
N GLY A 112 -11.31 -14.89 13.17
CA GLY A 112 -10.64 -15.83 12.28
C GLY A 112 -10.99 -15.63 10.81
N MET A 113 -11.40 -14.42 10.40
CA MET A 113 -11.57 -14.08 8.99
C MET A 113 -10.25 -13.55 8.41
N ALA A 114 -10.05 -13.70 7.11
CA ALA A 114 -8.90 -13.21 6.40
C ALA A 114 -9.31 -12.54 5.07
N LEU A 115 -8.46 -11.60 4.65
CA LEU A 115 -8.50 -11.06 3.30
C LEU A 115 -7.95 -12.10 2.33
N VAL A 116 -8.71 -12.38 1.28
CA VAL A 116 -8.34 -13.30 0.20
C VAL A 116 -8.40 -12.52 -1.11
N GLN A 117 -7.31 -12.58 -1.87
CA GLN A 117 -7.26 -11.98 -3.19
C GLN A 117 -8.10 -12.81 -4.17
N THR A 118 -8.94 -12.13 -4.94
CA THR A 118 -9.77 -12.72 -5.99
C THR A 118 -9.32 -12.20 -7.36
N THR A 119 -9.92 -12.73 -8.42
CA THR A 119 -9.66 -12.25 -9.79
C THR A 119 -10.13 -10.81 -10.03
N THR A 120 -11.04 -10.30 -9.19
CA THR A 120 -11.66 -8.96 -9.35
C THR A 120 -11.32 -8.01 -8.22
N GLY A 121 -10.44 -8.39 -7.28
CA GLY A 121 -10.10 -7.56 -6.12
C GLY A 121 -9.87 -8.37 -4.86
N TRP A 122 -10.55 -7.97 -3.78
CA TRP A 122 -10.42 -8.59 -2.46
C TRP A 122 -11.77 -9.06 -1.93
N ALA A 123 -11.74 -10.07 -1.07
CA ALA A 123 -12.90 -10.55 -0.32
C ALA A 123 -12.49 -10.96 1.09
N ILE A 124 -13.45 -10.99 2.02
CA ILE A 124 -13.25 -11.54 3.36
C ILE A 124 -13.82 -12.95 3.41
N ARG A 125 -13.00 -13.92 3.83
CA ARG A 125 -13.36 -15.35 3.97
C ARG A 125 -12.85 -15.89 5.31
N ALA A 126 -13.42 -17.00 5.77
CA ALA A 126 -12.89 -17.69 6.94
C ALA A 126 -11.45 -18.18 6.65
N ARG A 127 -10.55 -18.07 7.63
CA ARG A 127 -9.18 -18.62 7.52
C ARG A 127 -9.26 -20.13 7.34
N ALA A 128 -8.60 -20.65 6.31
CA ALA A 128 -8.43 -22.08 6.15
C ALA A 128 -7.24 -22.54 7.00
N GLY A 129 -7.50 -23.30 8.07
CA GLY A 129 -6.48 -23.95 8.90
C GLY A 129 -6.07 -23.19 10.17
N PRO A 130 -5.32 -23.85 11.08
CA PRO A 130 -4.90 -23.25 12.34
C PRO A 130 -3.89 -22.10 12.11
N ILE A 131 -3.98 -21.08 12.96
CA ILE A 131 -3.01 -19.99 13.03
C ILE A 131 -1.69 -20.60 13.52
N ALA A 132 -0.64 -20.59 12.70
CA ALA A 132 0.68 -20.98 13.18
C ALA A 132 1.08 -20.03 14.32
N ALA A 133 1.32 -20.60 15.50
CA ALA A 133 1.68 -19.90 16.72
C ALA A 133 3.11 -19.34 16.68
#